data_AF-A0A9N9B109-F1
#
_entry.id   AF-A0A9N9B109-F1
#
_cell.length_a   1.000
_cell.length_b   1.000
_cell.length_c   1.000
_cell.angle_alpha   90.00
_cell.angle_beta   90.00
_cell.angle_gamma   90.00
#
_symmetry.space_group_name_H-M   'P 1'
#
loop_
_entity.id
_entity.type
_entity.pdbx_description
1 polymer ?
#
loop_
_entity_poly.entity_id
_entity_poly.type
_entity_poly.pdbx_seq_one_letter_code
_entity_poly.pdbx_strand_id
1 'polypeptide(L)'
;MKATWVKTDSFVINLLFVYRDQILRCFGISQEPNSEEYLLIMQYANGGDFQNYLEKNFKNLTWYNKKKLARQISDRLNYLHNENILHRDLHSKNVVIHDDNAKNAKITDFDLSYQYTKFSDIYSYGVLMWETSSEAIEGTPKFMKRFRRSVGIQRPRKDQVLEKY
;
A
#
# COMPACT_ATOMS: atom_id res chain seq x y z
N MET A 1 -2.34 19.06 3.65
CA MET A 1 -1.91 18.38 2.41
C MET A 1 -0.45 17.98 2.57
N LYS A 2 0.03 16.95 1.86
CA LYS A 2 1.45 16.54 1.84
C LYS A 2 1.96 16.68 0.41
N ALA A 3 3.17 17.20 0.23
CA ALA A 3 3.83 17.25 -1.06
C ALA A 3 5.09 16.35 -1.01
N THR A 4 5.35 15.59 -2.06
CA THR A 4 6.52 14.69 -2.13
C THR A 4 7.03 14.57 -3.55
N TRP A 5 8.34 14.65 -3.73
CA TRP A 5 9.01 14.43 -5.00
C TRP A 5 9.09 12.94 -5.29
N VAL A 6 8.72 12.54 -6.49
CA VAL A 6 8.78 11.16 -6.97
C VAL A 6 9.30 11.13 -8.40
N LYS A 7 10.15 10.14 -8.71
CA LYS A 7 10.41 9.72 -10.08
C LYS A 7 9.28 8.79 -10.50
N THR A 8 8.49 9.18 -11.49
CA THR A 8 7.34 8.38 -11.93
C THR A 8 7.00 8.67 -13.39
N ASP A 9 6.16 7.83 -13.99
CA ASP A 9 5.71 8.01 -15.37
C ASP A 9 4.26 8.54 -15.44
N SER A 10 3.85 8.90 -16.65
CA SER A 10 2.50 9.43 -16.91
C SER A 10 1.38 8.42 -16.61
N PHE A 11 1.67 7.12 -16.60
CA PHE A 11 0.70 6.09 -16.26
C PHE A 11 0.36 6.10 -14.77
N VAL A 12 1.37 6.15 -13.89
CA VAL A 12 1.15 6.28 -12.44
C VAL A 12 0.40 7.56 -12.10
N ILE A 13 0.78 8.67 -12.73
CA ILE A 13 0.10 9.95 -12.53
C ILE A 13 -1.39 9.86 -12.88
N ASN A 14 -1.72 9.24 -14.02
CA ASN A 14 -3.12 9.02 -14.40
C ASN A 14 -3.87 8.12 -13.41
N LEU A 15 -3.23 7.05 -12.93
CA LEU A 15 -3.78 6.16 -11.90
C LEU A 15 -4.25 6.95 -10.66
N LEU A 16 -3.41 7.87 -10.18
CA LEU A 16 -3.66 8.69 -8.98
C LEU A 16 -4.92 9.58 -9.12
N PHE A 17 -5.22 10.03 -10.33
CA PHE A 17 -6.37 10.88 -10.60
C PHE A 17 -7.65 10.11 -10.92
N VAL A 18 -7.57 8.88 -11.42
CA VAL A 18 -8.76 8.08 -11.77
C VAL A 18 -9.37 7.44 -10.51
N TYR A 19 -8.56 6.99 -9.56
CA TYR A 19 -9.04 6.14 -8.46
C TYR A 19 -9.14 6.81 -7.09
N ARG A 20 -9.47 8.12 -7.06
CA ARG A 20 -9.35 9.04 -5.91
C ARG A 20 -10.04 8.59 -4.62
N ASP A 21 -11.07 7.75 -4.70
CA ASP A 21 -11.78 7.24 -3.53
C ASP A 21 -11.23 5.90 -3.05
N GLN A 22 -10.53 5.16 -3.90
CA GLN A 22 -9.96 3.83 -3.67
C GLN A 22 -8.49 3.88 -3.23
N ILE A 23 -7.77 4.93 -3.61
CA ILE A 23 -6.39 5.19 -3.20
C ILE A 23 -6.28 6.51 -2.43
N LEU A 24 -5.08 6.85 -1.96
CA LEU A 24 -4.82 8.15 -1.36
C LEU A 24 -4.99 9.26 -2.41
N ARG A 25 -5.84 10.25 -2.14
CA ARG A 25 -6.23 11.26 -3.13
C ARG A 25 -5.04 12.13 -3.54
N CYS A 26 -4.78 12.23 -4.84
CA CYS A 26 -3.90 13.24 -5.43
C CYS A 26 -4.71 14.49 -5.80
N PHE A 27 -4.24 15.66 -5.39
CA PHE A 27 -4.82 16.97 -5.68
C PHE A 27 -4.21 17.63 -6.90
N GLY A 28 -2.95 17.37 -7.19
CA GLY A 28 -2.24 18.00 -8.28
C GLY A 28 -0.82 17.46 -8.47
N ILE A 29 -0.23 17.83 -9.59
CA ILE A 29 1.14 17.51 -9.95
C ILE A 29 1.86 18.79 -10.35
N SER A 30 3.14 18.87 -10.04
CA SER A 30 4.09 19.80 -10.65
C SER A 30 5.26 19.00 -11.16
N GLN A 31 5.90 19.43 -12.23
CA GLN A 31 7.12 18.81 -12.74
C GLN A 31 8.29 19.75 -12.47
N GLU A 32 9.43 19.19 -12.07
CA GLU A 32 10.67 19.95 -12.03
C GLU A 32 11.13 20.21 -13.48
N PRO A 33 11.31 21.47 -13.92
CA PRO A 33 11.53 21.81 -15.34
C PRO A 33 12.70 21.10 -16.01
N ASN A 34 13.70 20.67 -15.24
CA ASN A 34 14.95 20.09 -15.75
C ASN A 34 15.16 18.62 -15.35
N SER A 35 14.12 17.93 -14.85
CA SER A 35 14.22 16.52 -14.51
C SER A 35 12.94 15.74 -14.84
N GLU A 36 13.03 14.42 -14.76
CA GLU A 36 11.87 13.52 -14.82
C GLU A 36 11.18 13.38 -13.45
N GLU A 37 11.46 14.30 -12.52
CA GLU A 37 10.86 14.28 -11.18
C GLU A 37 9.58 15.10 -11.15
N TYR A 38 8.58 14.51 -10.50
CA TYR A 38 7.27 15.10 -10.29
C TYR A 38 7.05 15.35 -8.81
N LEU A 39 6.55 16.53 -8.47
CA LEU A 39 6.00 16.84 -7.17
C LEU A 39 4.52 16.44 -7.16
N LEU A 40 4.17 15.43 -6.37
CA LEU A 40 2.78 15.05 -6.13
C LEU A 40 2.23 15.79 -4.92
N ILE A 41 1.09 16.47 -5.09
CA ILE A 41 0.34 17.08 -3.98
C ILE A 41 -0.75 16.09 -3.58
N MET A 42 -0.63 15.49 -2.40
CA MET A 42 -1.49 14.40 -1.94
C MET A 42 -2.25 14.76 -0.67
N GLN A 43 -3.34 14.04 -0.44
CA GLN A 43 -4.08 14.06 0.80
C GLN A 43 -3.17 13.68 1.98
N TYR A 44 -3.20 14.50 3.02
CA TYR A 44 -2.49 14.20 4.25
C TYR A 44 -3.27 13.17 5.05
N ALA A 45 -2.65 12.02 5.32
CA ALA A 45 -3.16 10.99 6.20
C ALA A 45 -2.67 11.27 7.62
N ASN A 46 -3.53 11.88 8.44
CA ASN A 46 -3.20 12.30 9.81
C ASN A 46 -2.91 11.12 10.76
N GLY A 47 -3.43 9.94 10.46
CA GLY A 47 -3.16 8.72 11.22
C GLY A 47 -1.84 8.05 10.87
N GLY A 48 -1.08 8.61 9.92
CA GLY A 48 0.18 8.05 9.44
C GLY A 48 -0.02 6.77 8.62
N ASP A 49 1.07 6.04 8.41
CA ASP A 49 1.02 4.70 7.83
C ASP A 49 0.43 3.67 8.81
N PHE A 50 -0.02 2.55 8.25
CA PHE A 50 -0.74 1.52 8.97
C PHE A 50 0.14 0.82 9.99
N GLN A 51 1.44 0.71 9.73
CA GLN A 51 2.39 0.17 10.70
C GLN A 51 2.42 1.04 11.96
N ASN A 52 2.73 2.33 11.80
CA ASN A 52 2.76 3.30 12.89
C ASN A 52 1.40 3.41 13.60
N TYR A 53 0.30 3.31 12.86
CA TYR A 53 -1.04 3.32 13.42
C TYR A 53 -1.30 2.12 14.32
N LEU A 54 -0.94 0.90 13.86
CA LEU A 54 -1.06 -0.31 14.66
C LEU A 54 -0.17 -0.24 15.90
N GLU A 55 1.09 0.16 15.78
CA GLU A 55 2.03 0.32 16.90
C GLU A 55 1.45 1.19 18.03
N LYS A 56 0.81 2.31 17.66
CA LYS A 56 0.25 3.26 18.64
C LYS A 56 -1.09 2.81 19.21
N ASN A 57 -1.93 2.14 18.43
CA ASN A 57 -3.34 1.93 18.77
C ASN A 57 -3.72 0.47 19.03
N PHE A 58 -2.83 -0.51 18.85
CA PHE A 58 -3.19 -1.93 18.83
C PHE A 58 -4.06 -2.36 20.03
N LYS A 59 -3.68 -1.95 21.24
CA LYS A 59 -4.38 -2.30 22.49
C LYS A 59 -5.79 -1.68 22.59
N ASN A 60 -6.01 -0.55 21.91
CA ASN A 60 -7.28 0.18 21.91
C ASN A 60 -8.19 -0.25 20.73
N LEU A 61 -7.65 -0.94 19.73
CA LEU A 61 -8.43 -1.40 18.58
C LEU A 61 -9.28 -2.61 18.96
N THR A 62 -10.60 -2.41 18.96
CA THR A 62 -11.54 -3.52 19.09
C THR A 62 -11.48 -4.45 17.88
N TRP A 63 -11.96 -5.68 18.03
CA TRP A 63 -12.15 -6.59 16.89
C TRP A 63 -13.02 -5.99 15.78
N TYR A 64 -13.98 -5.14 16.13
CA TYR A 64 -14.78 -4.43 15.14
C TYR A 64 -13.93 -3.46 14.31
N ASN A 65 -13.04 -2.67 14.95
CA ASN A 65 -12.12 -1.78 14.24
C ASN A 65 -11.16 -2.57 13.32
N LYS A 66 -10.57 -3.65 13.84
CA LYS A 66 -9.66 -4.53 13.08
C LYS A 66 -10.34 -5.10 11.83
N LYS A 67 -11.55 -5.65 11.99
CA LYS A 67 -12.36 -6.16 10.87
C LYS A 67 -12.73 -5.08 9.86
N LYS A 68 -13.02 -3.86 10.33
CA LYS A 68 -13.34 -2.72 9.46
C LYS A 68 -12.13 -2.32 8.60
N LEU A 69 -10.95 -2.22 9.20
CA LEU A 69 -9.69 -1.94 8.49
C LEU A 69 -9.40 -3.00 7.43
N ALA A 70 -9.52 -4.28 7.82
CA ALA A 70 -9.38 -5.41 6.91
C ALA A 70 -10.33 -5.32 5.70
N ARG A 71 -11.61 -5.03 5.95
CA ARG A 71 -12.61 -4.86 4.89
C ARG A 71 -12.25 -3.71 3.96
N GLN A 72 -11.84 -2.56 4.49
CA GLN A 72 -11.47 -1.42 3.67
C GLN A 72 -10.27 -1.69 2.76
N ILE A 73 -9.24 -2.38 3.26
CA ILE A 73 -8.06 -2.73 2.45
C ILE A 73 -8.46 -3.74 1.37
N SER A 74 -9.27 -4.76 1.70
CA SER A 74 -9.73 -5.75 0.72
C SER A 74 -10.66 -5.16 -0.34
N ASP A 75 -11.62 -4.32 0.05
CA ASP A 75 -12.54 -3.65 -0.89
C ASP A 75 -11.75 -2.84 -1.94
N ARG A 76 -10.72 -2.11 -1.50
CA ARG A 76 -9.85 -1.32 -2.37
C ARG A 76 -8.96 -2.18 -3.26
N LEU A 77 -8.38 -3.24 -2.71
CA LEU A 77 -7.54 -4.15 -3.47
C LEU A 77 -8.36 -4.88 -4.55
N ASN A 78 -9.57 -5.33 -4.20
CA ASN A 78 -10.51 -5.94 -5.13
C ASN A 78 -10.92 -4.96 -6.24
N TYR A 79 -11.16 -3.69 -5.89
CA TYR A 79 -11.41 -2.65 -6.88
C TYR A 79 -10.25 -2.52 -7.88
N LEU A 80 -9.01 -2.39 -7.39
CA LEU A 80 -7.83 -2.30 -8.26
C LEU A 80 -7.71 -3.53 -9.16
N HIS A 81 -7.91 -4.72 -8.60
CA HIS A 81 -7.83 -5.98 -9.36
C HIS A 81 -8.90 -6.11 -10.45
N ASN A 82 -10.09 -5.54 -10.25
CA ASN A 82 -11.16 -5.48 -11.25
C ASN A 82 -10.83 -4.53 -12.41
N GLU A 83 -10.08 -3.47 -12.12
CA GLU A 83 -9.54 -2.53 -13.11
C GLU A 83 -8.21 -3.01 -13.74
N ASN A 84 -7.84 -4.28 -13.52
CA ASN A 84 -6.57 -4.90 -13.97
C ASN A 84 -5.31 -4.18 -13.45
N ILE A 85 -5.43 -3.47 -12.33
CA ILE A 85 -4.32 -2.83 -11.64
C ILE A 85 -3.84 -3.74 -10.52
N LEU A 86 -2.53 -3.95 -10.47
CA LEU A 86 -1.86 -4.65 -9.38
C LEU A 86 -1.17 -3.61 -8.50
N HIS A 87 -1.20 -3.80 -7.18
CA HIS A 87 -0.47 -2.92 -6.27
C HIS A 87 1.03 -3.19 -6.28
N ARG A 88 1.41 -4.48 -6.27
CA ARG A 88 2.79 -5.00 -6.38
C ARG A 88 3.70 -4.74 -5.18
N ASP A 89 3.46 -3.68 -4.41
CA ASP A 89 4.22 -3.36 -3.18
C ASP A 89 3.30 -3.14 -1.96
N LEU A 90 2.28 -4.00 -1.80
CA LEU A 90 1.33 -3.83 -0.71
C LEU A 90 1.97 -4.25 0.61
N HIS A 91 2.12 -3.32 1.55
CA HIS A 91 2.56 -3.57 2.92
C HIS A 91 2.11 -2.45 3.86
N SER A 92 2.34 -2.58 5.17
CA SER A 92 1.76 -1.69 6.18
C SER A 92 2.29 -0.26 6.12
N LYS A 93 3.47 -0.02 5.53
CA LYS A 93 3.94 1.33 5.23
C LYS A 93 3.27 2.00 4.01
N ASN A 94 2.68 1.20 3.11
CA ASN A 94 2.00 1.65 1.88
C ASN A 94 0.46 1.61 2.03
N VAL A 95 -0.01 1.41 3.27
CA VAL A 95 -1.39 1.67 3.67
C VAL A 95 -1.34 2.82 4.66
N VAL A 96 -2.20 3.82 4.50
CA VAL A 96 -2.25 4.98 5.39
C VAL A 96 -3.64 5.16 5.99
N ILE A 97 -3.70 5.71 7.19
CA ILE A 97 -4.95 5.99 7.90
C ILE A 97 -5.27 7.48 7.79
N HIS A 98 -6.41 7.77 7.17
CA HIS A 98 -7.02 9.09 7.19
C HIS A 98 -8.20 9.05 8.16
N ASP A 99 -8.28 10.00 9.09
CA ASP A 99 -9.20 9.99 10.26
C ASP A 99 -8.92 8.84 11.25
N ASP A 100 -8.43 9.21 12.44
CA ASP A 100 -7.78 8.36 13.44
C ASP A 100 -8.69 7.30 14.08
N ASN A 101 -9.99 7.33 13.75
CA ASN A 101 -11.00 6.41 14.27
C ASN A 101 -11.11 5.08 13.49
N ALA A 102 -10.03 4.63 12.84
CA ALA A 102 -10.04 3.48 11.93
C ALA A 102 -11.15 3.59 10.86
N LYS A 103 -11.42 4.82 10.41
CA LYS A 103 -12.54 5.11 9.50
C LYS A 103 -12.13 5.10 8.05
N ASN A 104 -10.86 5.27 7.71
CA ASN A 104 -10.46 5.38 6.31
C ASN A 104 -9.02 4.90 6.08
N ALA A 105 -8.81 3.59 6.08
CA ALA A 105 -7.59 3.03 5.49
C ALA A 105 -7.56 3.35 3.99
N LYS A 106 -6.41 3.76 3.46
CA LYS A 106 -6.14 4.12 2.06
C LYS A 106 -4.88 3.40 1.59
N ILE A 107 -4.88 2.94 0.34
CA ILE A 107 -3.71 2.34 -0.30
C ILE A 107 -2.92 3.44 -1.03
N THR A 108 -1.59 3.40 -0.97
CA THR A 108 -0.67 4.34 -1.62
C THR A 108 0.55 3.61 -2.16
N ASP A 109 1.37 4.29 -2.97
CA ASP A 109 2.71 3.86 -3.37
C ASP A 109 2.71 2.53 -4.14
N PHE A 110 2.27 2.64 -5.40
CA PHE A 110 2.21 1.54 -6.36
C PHE A 110 3.58 1.30 -6.99
N ASP A 111 4.04 0.05 -7.01
CA ASP A 111 5.21 -0.33 -7.79
C ASP A 111 4.77 -0.81 -9.17
N LEU A 112 5.53 -0.45 -10.21
CA LEU A 112 5.30 -0.85 -11.61
C LEU A 112 6.22 -1.98 -12.07
N SER A 113 7.01 -2.59 -11.19
CA SER A 113 7.89 -3.68 -11.57
C SER A 113 7.15 -4.89 -12.20
N TYR A 114 7.77 -5.52 -13.19
CA TYR A 114 7.14 -6.45 -14.13
C TYR A 114 6.88 -7.87 -13.58
N GLN A 115 7.24 -8.19 -12.33
CA GLN A 115 7.26 -9.58 -11.83
C GLN A 115 6.11 -9.95 -10.87
N TYR A 116 5.09 -9.12 -10.72
CA TYR A 116 4.03 -9.33 -9.73
C TYR A 116 2.68 -9.75 -10.35
N THR A 117 1.90 -10.52 -9.59
CA THR A 117 0.59 -11.09 -10.02
C THR A 117 -0.50 -10.75 -8.99
N LYS A 118 -1.79 -11.02 -9.29
CA LYS A 118 -2.85 -10.88 -8.27
C LYS A 118 -2.56 -11.69 -7.00
N PHE A 119 -1.87 -12.83 -7.12
CA PHE A 119 -1.49 -13.65 -5.97
C PHE A 119 -0.49 -12.97 -5.04
N SER A 120 0.41 -12.11 -5.53
CA SER A 120 1.32 -11.38 -4.66
C SER A 120 0.60 -10.36 -3.80
N ASP A 121 -0.37 -9.65 -4.38
CA ASP A 121 -1.22 -8.71 -3.65
C ASP A 121 -2.07 -9.43 -2.59
N ILE A 122 -2.67 -10.58 -2.93
CA ILE A 122 -3.44 -11.41 -1.99
C ILE A 122 -2.55 -11.91 -0.85
N TYR A 123 -1.32 -12.33 -1.15
CA TYR A 123 -0.34 -12.73 -0.14
C TYR A 123 -0.02 -11.56 0.80
N SER A 124 0.31 -10.40 0.25
CA SER A 124 0.59 -9.18 1.02
C SER A 124 -0.59 -8.76 1.89
N TYR A 125 -1.81 -8.83 1.36
CA TYR A 125 -3.03 -8.62 2.14
C TYR A 125 -3.11 -9.59 3.33
N GLY A 126 -2.82 -10.87 3.13
CA GLY A 126 -2.77 -11.85 4.22
C GLY A 126 -1.75 -11.50 5.31
N VAL A 127 -0.60 -10.90 4.94
CA VAL A 127 0.40 -10.43 5.92
C VAL A 127 -0.15 -9.26 6.73
N LEU A 128 -0.83 -8.31 6.08
CA LEU A 128 -1.49 -7.20 6.77
C LEU A 128 -2.58 -7.66 7.74
N MET A 129 -3.36 -8.68 7.36
CA MET A 129 -4.37 -9.26 8.24
C MET A 129 -3.75 -9.90 9.47
N TRP A 130 -2.62 -10.59 9.28
CA TRP A 130 -1.84 -11.12 10.39
C TRP A 130 -1.38 -10.00 11.33
N GLU A 131 -0.70 -8.97 10.81
CA GLU A 131 -0.23 -7.80 11.59
C GLU A 131 -1.38 -7.11 12.34
N THR A 132 -2.56 -7.00 11.71
CA THR A 132 -3.75 -6.40 12.36
C THR A 132 -4.27 -7.25 13.52
N SER A 133 -4.16 -8.58 13.40
CA SER A 133 -4.66 -9.55 14.39
C SER A 133 -3.66 -9.89 15.48
N SER A 134 -2.36 -9.76 15.22
CA SER A 134 -1.26 -10.11 16.13
C SER A 134 -0.55 -8.86 16.62
N GLU A 135 -0.14 -8.80 17.89
CA GLU A 135 0.75 -7.72 18.37
C GLU A 135 2.13 -7.70 17.67
N ALA A 136 2.42 -8.68 16.81
CA ALA A 136 3.64 -8.73 16.02
C ALA A 136 3.52 -7.80 14.81
N ILE A 137 4.37 -6.78 14.80
CA ILE A 137 4.40 -5.70 13.79
C ILE A 137 5.55 -5.92 12.80
N GLU A 138 6.51 -6.80 13.14
CA GLU A 138 7.62 -7.15 12.28
C GLU A 138 7.74 -8.67 12.08
N GLY A 139 7.94 -9.04 10.82
CA GLY A 139 8.23 -10.42 10.42
C GLY A 139 7.05 -11.15 9.79
N THR A 140 7.36 -11.95 8.77
CA THR A 140 6.37 -12.83 8.14
C THR A 140 6.18 -14.11 8.95
N PRO A 141 4.94 -14.50 9.28
CA PRO A 141 4.65 -15.77 9.95
C PRO A 141 5.19 -16.99 9.19
N LYS A 142 5.57 -18.05 9.91
CA LYS A 142 6.06 -19.30 9.28
C LYS A 142 5.06 -19.87 8.27
N PHE A 143 3.75 -19.80 8.55
CA PHE A 143 2.72 -20.30 7.63
C PHE A 143 2.64 -19.46 6.34
N MET A 144 2.77 -18.13 6.44
CA MET A 144 2.82 -17.25 5.26
C MET A 144 4.07 -17.51 4.42
N LYS A 145 5.24 -17.76 5.04
CA LYS A 145 6.44 -18.17 4.29
C LYS A 145 6.22 -19.46 3.48
N ARG A 146 5.44 -20.40 4.01
CA ARG A 146 5.07 -21.64 3.31
C ARG A 146 4.10 -21.38 2.16
N PHE A 147 3.06 -20.57 2.38
CA PHE A 147 2.12 -20.16 1.34
C PHE A 147 2.84 -19.45 0.18
N ARG A 148 3.73 -18.50 0.47
CA ARG A 148 4.51 -17.77 -0.56
C ARG A 148 5.26 -18.73 -1.49
N ARG A 149 5.87 -19.79 -0.94
CA ARG A 149 6.59 -20.81 -1.70
C ARG A 149 5.64 -21.65 -2.57
N SER A 150 4.47 -22.03 -2.05
CA SER A 150 3.52 -22.86 -2.81
C SER A 150 2.88 -22.12 -3.99
N VAL A 151 2.75 -20.79 -3.91
CA VAL A 151 2.19 -19.97 -5.00
C VAL A 151 3.25 -19.37 -5.94
N GLY A 152 4.53 -19.75 -5.78
CA GLY A 152 5.60 -19.33 -6.69
C GLY A 152 5.96 -17.84 -6.66
N ILE A 153 5.58 -17.10 -5.62
CA ILE A 153 5.96 -15.68 -5.48
C ILE A 153 7.48 -15.60 -5.19
N GLN A 154 8.25 -15.12 -6.17
CA GLN A 154 9.69 -14.92 -6.04
C GLN A 154 9.98 -13.60 -5.30
N ARG A 155 11.10 -13.56 -4.56
CA ARG A 155 11.61 -12.27 -4.07
C ARG A 155 12.23 -11.54 -5.27
N PRO A 156 12.03 -10.22 -5.42
CA PRO A 156 12.87 -9.45 -6.33
C PRO A 156 14.34 -9.69 -5.93
N ARG A 157 15.18 -10.03 -6.90
CA ARG A 157 16.60 -10.18 -6.63
C ARG A 157 17.16 -8.80 -6.27
N LYS A 158 17.99 -8.70 -5.24
CA LYS A 158 18.50 -7.40 -4.73
C LYS A 158 19.24 -6.60 -5.81
N ASP A 159 19.86 -7.29 -6.75
CA ASP A 159 20.52 -6.79 -7.97
C ASP A 159 19.55 -6.13 -8.96
N GLN A 160 18.28 -6.54 -9.02
CA GLN A 160 17.29 -5.91 -9.91
C GLN A 160 16.64 -4.65 -9.31
N VAL A 161 16.87 -4.38 -8.02
CA VAL A 161 16.33 -3.20 -7.31
C VAL A 161 17.31 -2.02 -7.36
N LEU A 162 18.60 -2.30 -7.54
CA LEU A 162 19.67 -1.29 -7.50
C LEU A 162 19.98 -0.65 -8.86
N GLU A 163 19.48 -1.18 -9.99
CA GLU A 163 19.72 -0.59 -11.32
C GLU A 163 18.69 0.49 -11.73
N LYS A 164 17.83 0.97 -10.81
CA LYS A 164 16.74 1.89 -11.18
C LYS A 164 16.69 3.22 -10.43
N TYR A 165 17.84 3.75 -9.98
CA TYR A 165 17.95 5.09 -9.42
C TYR A 165 19.08 5.90 -10.02
#